data_AF-A0A951DHL0-F1
#
_entry.id   AF-A0A951DHL0-F1
#
_cell.length_a   1.000
_cell.length_b   1.000
_cell.length_c   1.000
_cell.angle_alpha   90.00
_cell.angle_beta   90.00
_cell.angle_gamma   90.00
#
_symmetry.space_group_name_H-M   'P 1'
#
loop_
_entity.id
_entity.type
_entity.pdbx_description
1 polymer ?
#
loop_
_entity_poly.entity_id
_entity_poly.type
_entity_poly.pdbx_seq_one_letter_code
_entity_poly.pdbx_strand_id
1 'polypeptide(L)'
;MTRAVSRLDALTHTTLPAQPGSAFTVTHLTSFGELVGPDEVQWWVWTRESDLRGLKAHTAATFPAAQRLQRAARRFERSTFTDYESLLRGIADFAAEHAANLEEVERYAAWLHSRDELAPSMLFSTAEWGTTRVSDRWAEPAAGSITDQATIRNLTEIAWGVRHRIWGYQVDAERMDLLGEMADAYSEYEGTISVPDATLLPRVVHVVLQELSEYFEFLRNSFRNIANAVDQRLASHNLVFNETFWRDFIAKARYTGRTETQTWDFKQQLAFWTAPRADREEAKLKFCELVAGFANADGGAFIVGIRDADRVVVGVSDLENRVKYTRQVLDDCFGPSATFVTLQQIVVPDDTGTDQTCLAVVIAQTHDAKSFTDANGTWYPLRQEAGLVRVDEMRIREARGLGRITNFDFLQQLHRWAIDA
;
A
#
# COMPACT_ATOMS: atom_id res chain seq x y z
N MET A 1 -0.30 16.19 9.90
CA MET A 1 -0.66 14.76 9.74
C MET A 1 -2.17 14.56 9.82
N THR A 2 -2.80 14.84 10.96
CA THR A 2 -4.26 14.70 11.19
C THR A 2 -5.14 15.34 10.10
N ARG A 3 -4.78 16.53 9.60
CA ARG A 3 -5.46 17.17 8.45
C ARG A 3 -5.47 16.30 7.19
N ALA A 4 -4.31 15.72 6.86
CA ALA A 4 -4.17 14.90 5.66
C ALA A 4 -5.02 13.65 5.78
N VAL A 5 -5.03 13.01 6.97
CA VAL A 5 -5.92 11.88 7.29
C VAL A 5 -7.38 12.27 7.18
N SER A 6 -7.78 13.39 7.79
CA SER A 6 -9.16 13.90 7.73
C SER A 6 -9.65 14.10 6.31
N ARG A 7 -8.80 14.69 5.48
CA ARG A 7 -9.12 14.95 4.10
C ARG A 7 -9.13 13.67 3.29
N LEU A 8 -8.20 12.76 3.56
CA LEU A 8 -8.20 11.44 2.94
C LEU A 8 -9.51 10.71 3.26
N ASP A 9 -9.90 10.63 4.53
CA ASP A 9 -11.13 9.96 4.96
C ASP A 9 -12.39 10.57 4.32
N ALA A 10 -12.50 11.90 4.31
CA ALA A 10 -13.61 12.59 3.66
C ALA A 10 -13.66 12.39 2.13
N LEU A 11 -12.52 12.07 1.51
CA LEU A 11 -12.45 11.73 0.09
C LEU A 11 -12.71 10.24 -0.14
N THR A 12 -12.31 9.36 0.78
CA THR A 12 -12.43 7.91 0.62
C THR A 12 -13.78 7.37 1.05
N HIS A 13 -14.49 8.05 1.95
CA HIS A 13 -15.77 7.62 2.49
C HIS A 13 -16.88 8.63 2.21
N THR A 14 -18.08 8.12 1.98
CA THR A 14 -19.32 8.92 1.96
C THR A 14 -20.35 8.28 2.86
N THR A 15 -21.10 9.11 3.59
CA THR A 15 -22.11 8.66 4.53
C THR A 15 -23.49 8.99 3.95
N LEU A 16 -24.30 7.95 3.73
CA LEU A 16 -25.65 8.08 3.16
C LEU A 16 -26.69 7.54 4.14
N PRO A 17 -27.94 8.04 4.14
CA PRO A 17 -29.02 7.44 4.90
C PRO A 17 -29.21 5.98 4.49
N ALA A 18 -29.38 5.08 5.46
CA ALA A 18 -29.58 3.65 5.21
C ALA A 18 -30.80 3.38 4.30
N GLN A 19 -31.81 4.24 4.41
CA GLN A 19 -32.97 4.34 3.54
C GLN A 19 -33.42 5.82 3.45
N PRO A 20 -34.19 6.22 2.42
CA PRO A 20 -34.76 7.56 2.35
C PRO A 20 -35.55 7.89 3.62
N GLY A 21 -35.15 8.94 4.34
CA GLY A 21 -35.78 9.37 5.60
C GLY A 21 -35.34 8.64 6.86
N SER A 22 -34.38 7.71 6.78
CA SER A 22 -33.81 7.02 7.95
C SER A 22 -32.92 7.95 8.78
N ALA A 23 -32.99 7.82 10.11
CA ALA A 23 -32.04 8.43 11.04
C ALA A 23 -30.69 7.68 11.09
N PHE A 24 -30.64 6.45 10.57
CA PHE A 24 -29.42 5.66 10.49
C PHE A 24 -28.69 5.92 9.18
N THR A 25 -27.38 6.02 9.25
CA THR A 25 -26.51 6.20 8.09
C THR A 25 -25.60 5.01 7.88
N VAL A 26 -25.26 4.75 6.61
CA VAL A 26 -24.28 3.74 6.20
C VAL A 26 -23.12 4.46 5.54
N THR A 27 -21.90 4.08 5.90
CA THR A 27 -20.68 4.58 5.28
C THR A 27 -20.30 3.68 4.12
N HIS A 28 -20.08 4.27 2.96
CA HIS A 28 -19.66 3.61 1.73
C HIS A 28 -18.31 4.15 1.29
N LEU A 29 -17.50 3.30 0.63
CA LEU A 29 -16.32 3.77 -0.09
C LEU A 29 -16.76 4.58 -1.32
N THR A 30 -16.11 5.71 -1.54
CA THR A 30 -16.23 6.46 -2.81
C THR A 30 -15.38 5.79 -3.88
N SER A 31 -15.53 6.18 -5.15
CA SER A 31 -14.61 5.72 -6.22
C SER A 31 -13.14 6.06 -5.93
N PHE A 32 -12.87 7.12 -5.17
CA PHE A 32 -11.53 7.45 -4.71
C PHE A 32 -11.08 6.54 -3.55
N GLY A 33 -11.96 6.24 -2.59
CA GLY A 33 -11.69 5.27 -1.53
C GLY A 33 -11.44 3.87 -2.07
N GLU A 34 -12.15 3.52 -3.13
CA GLU A 34 -11.91 2.29 -3.88
C GLU A 34 -10.51 2.24 -4.51
N LEU A 35 -9.94 3.36 -4.93
CA LEU A 35 -8.59 3.45 -5.48
C LEU A 35 -7.51 3.41 -4.40
N VAL A 36 -7.72 4.10 -3.27
CA VAL A 36 -6.78 4.12 -2.14
C VAL A 36 -6.68 2.73 -1.50
N GLY A 37 -7.81 2.04 -1.35
CA GLY A 37 -7.86 0.73 -0.72
C GLY A 37 -7.47 0.78 0.77
N PRO A 38 -7.03 -0.34 1.35
CA PRO A 38 -6.73 -0.45 2.78
C PRO A 38 -5.29 -0.03 3.15
N ASP A 39 -4.46 0.33 2.16
CA ASP A 39 -3.05 0.65 2.37
C ASP A 39 -2.71 1.97 1.69
N GLU A 40 -2.83 3.04 2.47
CA GLU A 40 -2.62 4.41 2.00
C GLU A 40 -1.17 4.64 1.55
N VAL A 41 -0.22 3.94 2.17
CA VAL A 41 1.20 4.03 1.83
C VAL A 41 1.46 3.39 0.49
N GLN A 42 0.97 2.17 0.27
CA GLN A 42 1.09 1.48 -1.01
C GLN A 42 0.42 2.30 -2.13
N TRP A 43 -0.80 2.77 -1.92
CA TRP A 43 -1.48 3.63 -2.90
C TRP A 43 -0.63 4.86 -3.25
N TRP A 44 -0.14 5.58 -2.24
CA TRP A 44 0.68 6.77 -2.46
C TRP A 44 1.95 6.42 -3.25
N VAL A 45 2.69 5.43 -2.76
CA VAL A 45 3.98 5.04 -3.32
C VAL A 45 3.85 4.53 -4.75
N TRP A 46 2.75 3.87 -5.15
CA TRP A 46 2.60 3.36 -6.51
C TRP A 46 1.94 4.32 -7.50
N THR A 47 1.02 5.16 -7.02
CA THR A 47 0.14 5.94 -7.91
C THR A 47 0.42 7.44 -7.92
N ARG A 48 0.99 7.98 -6.83
CA ARG A 48 1.18 9.43 -6.65
C ARG A 48 2.64 9.84 -6.62
N GLU A 49 3.51 9.05 -5.99
CA GLU A 49 4.92 9.42 -5.85
C GLU A 49 5.66 9.33 -7.18
N SER A 50 6.31 10.45 -7.54
CA SER A 50 7.12 10.62 -8.75
C SER A 50 8.61 10.52 -8.49
N ASP A 51 9.07 10.81 -7.27
CA ASP A 51 10.47 10.72 -6.84
C ASP A 51 10.63 9.74 -5.68
N LEU A 52 10.63 8.45 -6.01
CA LEU A 52 10.84 7.37 -5.05
C LEU A 52 12.20 7.44 -4.35
N ARG A 53 13.24 7.93 -5.04
CA ARG A 53 14.58 8.01 -4.47
C ARG A 53 14.67 9.12 -3.42
N GLY A 54 14.08 10.28 -3.71
CA GLY A 54 13.92 11.37 -2.75
C GLY A 54 13.11 10.93 -1.53
N LEU A 55 11.97 10.28 -1.74
CA LEU A 55 11.15 9.73 -0.64
C LEU A 55 11.95 8.74 0.21
N LYS A 56 12.67 7.81 -0.39
CA LYS A 56 13.55 6.88 0.33
C LYS A 56 14.61 7.61 1.15
N ALA A 57 15.30 8.57 0.55
CA ALA A 57 16.39 9.31 1.21
C ALA A 57 15.88 10.11 2.41
N HIS A 58 14.79 10.86 2.27
CA HIS A 58 14.19 11.62 3.36
C HIS A 58 13.64 10.71 4.47
N THR A 59 12.99 9.60 4.11
CA THR A 59 12.50 8.60 5.06
C THR A 59 13.65 8.02 5.87
N ALA A 60 14.73 7.61 5.20
CA ALA A 60 15.92 7.02 5.83
C ALA A 60 16.66 8.03 6.73
N ALA A 61 16.74 9.30 6.34
CA ALA A 61 17.36 10.35 7.14
C ALA A 61 16.59 10.66 8.43
N THR A 62 15.25 10.63 8.36
CA THR A 62 14.35 10.96 9.49
C THR A 62 14.13 9.78 10.43
N PHE A 63 14.14 8.54 9.91
CA PHE A 63 13.85 7.33 10.67
C PHE A 63 14.63 7.19 12.00
N PRO A 64 15.93 7.53 12.09
CA PRO A 64 16.66 7.51 13.36
C PRO A 64 16.05 8.39 14.46
N ALA A 65 15.46 9.54 14.11
CA ALA A 65 14.79 10.42 15.08
C ALA A 65 13.52 9.76 15.64
N ALA A 66 12.66 9.21 14.77
CA ALA A 66 11.48 8.45 15.18
C ALA A 66 11.86 7.23 16.03
N GLN A 67 12.92 6.51 15.66
CA GLN A 67 13.43 5.37 16.41
C GLN A 67 13.97 5.75 17.80
N ARG A 68 14.59 6.94 17.96
CA ARG A 68 15.02 7.46 19.27
C ARG A 68 13.83 7.84 20.15
N LEU A 69 12.84 8.54 19.59
CA LEU A 69 11.60 8.90 20.29
C LEU A 69 10.89 7.64 20.80
N GLN A 70 10.72 6.63 19.95
CA GLN A 70 10.10 5.35 20.32
C GLN A 70 10.83 4.65 21.47
N ARG A 71 12.17 4.59 21.43
CA ARG A 71 12.96 3.99 22.51
C ARG A 71 12.89 4.79 23.80
N ALA A 72 12.89 6.11 23.69
CA ALA A 72 12.76 6.99 24.83
C ALA A 72 11.38 6.85 25.50
N ALA A 73 10.32 6.86 24.70
CA ALA A 73 8.95 6.69 25.17
C ALA A 73 8.76 5.37 25.92
N ARG A 74 9.27 4.25 25.38
CA ARG A 74 9.26 2.94 26.08
C ARG A 74 10.04 2.91 27.39
N ARG A 75 11.06 3.76 27.55
CA ARG A 75 11.78 3.90 28.84
C ARG A 75 10.97 4.76 29.80
N PHE A 76 10.43 5.86 29.29
CA PHE A 76 9.60 6.80 30.03
C PHE A 76 8.31 6.14 30.56
N GLU A 77 7.80 5.13 29.85
CA GLU A 77 6.66 4.30 30.26
C GLU A 77 6.86 3.60 31.61
N ARG A 78 8.12 3.41 32.04
CA ARG A 78 8.47 2.76 33.32
C ARG A 78 8.65 3.76 34.46
N SER A 79 8.50 5.05 34.18
CA SER A 79 8.59 6.11 35.19
C SER A 79 7.43 6.03 36.17
N THR A 80 7.67 6.51 37.40
CA THR A 80 6.65 6.63 38.43
C THR A 80 6.46 8.08 38.82
N PHE A 81 5.24 8.42 39.24
CA PHE A 81 4.84 9.79 39.56
C PHE A 81 4.05 9.79 40.86
N THR A 82 4.25 10.83 41.68
CA THR A 82 3.63 10.96 43.01
C THR A 82 2.26 11.62 42.97
N ASP A 83 2.02 12.41 41.92
CA ASP A 83 0.80 13.16 41.67
C ASP A 83 0.66 13.48 40.17
N TYR A 84 -0.53 13.92 39.76
CA TYR A 84 -0.82 14.21 38.36
C TYR A 84 0.01 15.38 37.81
N GLU A 85 0.35 16.37 38.65
CA GLU A 85 1.18 17.49 38.22
C GLU A 85 2.61 17.04 37.90
N SER A 86 3.18 16.13 38.69
CA SER A 86 4.48 15.52 38.45
C SER A 86 4.50 14.70 37.15
N LEU A 87 3.40 14.01 36.80
CA LEU A 87 3.23 13.34 35.51
C LEU A 87 3.29 14.35 34.35
N LEU A 88 2.52 15.44 34.44
CA LEU A 88 2.50 16.47 33.40
C LEU A 88 3.87 17.15 33.22
N ARG A 89 4.57 17.45 34.32
CA ARG A 89 5.94 17.97 34.28
C ARG A 89 6.89 16.95 33.64
N GLY A 90 6.77 15.67 33.97
CA GLY A 90 7.57 14.61 33.35
C GLY A 90 7.38 14.52 31.83
N ILE A 91 6.14 14.68 31.35
CA ILE A 91 5.84 14.72 29.90
C ILE A 91 6.46 15.96 29.26
N ALA A 92 6.39 17.12 29.93
CA ALA A 92 7.01 18.35 29.44
C ALA A 92 8.55 18.22 29.37
N ASP A 93 9.17 17.62 30.39
CA ASP A 93 10.60 17.35 30.43
C ASP A 93 11.03 16.38 29.32
N PHE A 94 10.24 15.33 29.08
CA PHE A 94 10.43 14.40 27.96
C PHE A 94 10.41 15.14 26.61
N ALA A 95 9.42 16.02 26.40
CA ALA A 95 9.30 16.80 25.18
C ALA A 95 10.51 17.75 24.99
N ALA A 96 10.96 18.40 26.07
CA ALA A 96 12.13 19.28 26.04
C ALA A 96 13.43 18.51 25.76
N GLU A 97 13.64 17.36 26.41
CA GLU A 97 14.82 16.50 26.20
C GLU A 97 14.91 15.99 24.75
N HIS A 98 13.76 15.75 24.11
CA HIS A 98 13.69 15.18 22.77
C HIS A 98 13.23 16.15 21.68
N ALA A 99 13.25 17.46 21.95
CA ALA A 99 12.81 18.51 21.04
C ALA A 99 13.44 18.40 19.64
N ALA A 100 14.75 18.15 19.56
CA ALA A 100 15.44 17.99 18.27
C ALA A 100 14.94 16.80 17.44
N ASN A 101 14.53 15.69 18.09
CA ASN A 101 13.95 14.55 17.36
C ASN A 101 12.52 14.85 16.92
N LEU A 102 11.74 15.56 17.73
CA LEU A 102 10.38 16.00 17.39
C LEU A 102 10.41 16.95 16.19
N GLU A 103 11.34 17.91 16.19
CA GLU A 103 11.53 18.86 15.09
C GLU A 103 11.91 18.14 13.78
N GLU A 104 12.75 17.10 13.85
CA GLU A 104 13.12 16.31 12.66
C GLU A 104 11.89 15.61 12.05
N VAL A 105 11.05 15.01 12.89
CA VAL A 105 9.79 14.38 12.45
C VAL A 105 8.83 15.42 11.88
N GLU A 106 8.70 16.57 12.52
CA GLU A 106 7.87 17.67 12.06
C GLU A 106 8.33 18.16 10.68
N ARG A 107 9.65 18.35 10.50
CA ARG A 107 10.23 18.77 9.23
C ARG A 107 9.94 17.77 8.12
N TYR A 108 9.99 16.47 8.41
CA TYR A 108 9.61 15.43 7.45
C TYR A 108 8.12 15.49 7.10
N ALA A 109 7.23 15.68 8.08
CA ALA A 109 5.79 15.84 7.83
C ALA A 109 5.49 17.10 7.00
N ALA A 110 6.20 18.20 7.24
CA ALA A 110 6.11 19.43 6.46
C ALA A 110 6.64 19.22 5.03
N TRP A 111 7.74 18.49 4.87
CA TRP A 111 8.28 18.12 3.56
C TRP A 111 7.27 17.26 2.77
N LEU A 112 6.65 16.24 3.38
CA LEU A 112 5.57 15.49 2.75
C LEU A 112 4.42 16.41 2.31
N HIS A 113 3.97 17.30 3.21
CA HIS A 113 2.90 18.24 2.90
C HIS A 113 3.22 19.19 1.73
N SER A 114 4.49 19.58 1.59
CA SER A 114 4.93 20.43 0.48
C SER A 114 4.90 19.72 -0.88
N ARG A 115 4.94 18.38 -0.89
CA ARG A 115 4.80 17.58 -2.12
C ARG A 115 3.33 17.42 -2.49
N ASP A 116 2.51 17.11 -1.50
CA ASP A 116 1.06 16.98 -1.64
C ASP A 116 0.39 17.09 -0.28
N GLU A 117 -0.81 17.66 -0.26
CA GLU A 117 -1.56 17.88 0.97
C GLU A 117 -1.97 16.58 1.70
N LEU A 118 -2.12 15.47 0.95
CA LEU A 118 -2.49 14.15 1.47
C LEU A 118 -1.27 13.31 1.86
N ALA A 119 -0.08 13.57 1.31
CA ALA A 119 1.11 12.76 1.58
C ALA A 119 1.43 12.53 3.08
N PRO A 120 1.19 13.49 4.00
CA PRO A 120 1.37 13.24 5.44
C PRO A 120 0.47 12.16 6.03
N SER A 121 -0.59 11.70 5.34
CA SER A 121 -1.43 10.59 5.79
C SER A 121 -0.67 9.27 5.85
N MET A 122 0.43 9.12 5.10
CA MET A 122 1.30 7.94 5.16
C MET A 122 1.89 7.71 6.57
N LEU A 123 2.02 8.76 7.38
CA LEU A 123 2.48 8.67 8.78
C LEU A 123 1.38 8.22 9.75
N PHE A 124 0.15 8.08 9.26
CA PHE A 124 -1.06 7.71 10.00
C PHE A 124 -1.89 6.66 9.22
N SER A 125 -1.20 5.76 8.51
CA SER A 125 -1.85 4.73 7.70
C SER A 125 -2.62 3.73 8.56
N THR A 126 -3.78 3.28 8.11
CA THR A 126 -4.59 2.30 8.83
C THR A 126 -3.88 0.95 8.96
N ALA A 127 -2.96 0.63 8.05
CA ALA A 127 -2.10 -0.56 8.14
C ALA A 127 -1.24 -0.63 9.41
N GLU A 128 -0.81 0.53 9.96
CA GLU A 128 0.09 0.57 11.13
C GLU A 128 -0.65 1.02 12.39
N TRP A 129 -1.60 1.94 12.26
CA TRP A 129 -2.34 2.51 13.40
C TRP A 129 -3.63 1.73 13.69
N GLY A 130 -4.20 1.05 12.69
CA GLY A 130 -5.54 0.47 12.79
C GLY A 130 -6.65 1.52 12.69
N THR A 131 -7.83 1.12 12.23
CA THR A 131 -8.96 2.04 12.00
C THR A 131 -9.44 2.72 13.29
N THR A 132 -9.51 1.99 14.39
CA THR A 132 -9.94 2.52 15.69
C THR A 132 -8.99 3.59 16.21
N ARG A 133 -7.68 3.33 16.26
CA ARG A 133 -6.72 4.31 16.80
C ARG A 133 -6.56 5.52 15.91
N VAL A 134 -6.65 5.36 14.59
CA VAL A 134 -6.70 6.51 13.67
C VAL A 134 -7.89 7.39 14.03
N SER A 135 -9.07 6.80 14.24
CA SER A 135 -10.26 7.54 14.66
C SER A 135 -10.08 8.19 16.04
N ASP A 136 -9.55 7.48 17.03
CA ASP A 136 -9.36 8.00 18.39
C ASP A 136 -8.36 9.16 18.46
N ARG A 137 -7.42 9.21 17.50
CA ARG A 137 -6.34 10.20 17.47
C ARG A 137 -6.53 11.30 16.42
N TRP A 138 -7.62 11.22 15.67
CA TRP A 138 -8.00 12.20 14.66
C TRP A 138 -9.03 13.18 15.22
N ALA A 139 -8.81 14.49 15.01
CA ALA A 139 -9.85 15.51 15.14
C ALA A 139 -10.19 16.07 13.76
N GLU A 140 -11.48 16.14 13.43
CA GLU A 140 -11.98 16.85 12.25
C GLU A 140 -11.92 18.37 12.55
N PRO A 141 -10.95 19.10 12.00
CA PRO A 141 -10.85 20.52 12.27
C PRO A 141 -11.97 21.22 11.49
N ALA A 142 -12.69 22.15 12.12
CA ALA A 142 -13.60 23.00 11.38
C ALA A 142 -12.83 23.75 10.27
N ALA A 143 -13.49 24.08 9.16
CA ALA A 143 -12.84 24.77 8.05
C ALA A 143 -12.16 26.08 8.55
N GLY A 144 -10.82 26.14 8.43
CA GLY A 144 -10.01 27.25 8.95
C GLY A 144 -9.48 27.11 10.38
N SER A 145 -9.83 26.04 11.13
CA SER A 145 -9.46 25.85 12.56
C SER A 145 -8.14 25.11 12.80
N ILE A 146 -7.34 24.84 11.76
CA ILE A 146 -6.11 24.05 11.94
C ILE A 146 -4.97 24.90 12.52
N THR A 147 -5.08 26.22 12.38
CA THR A 147 -4.24 27.20 13.09
C THR A 147 -4.87 27.63 14.41
N ASP A 148 -6.07 27.16 14.75
CA ASP A 148 -6.67 27.47 16.04
C ASP A 148 -5.91 26.75 17.16
N GLN A 149 -5.52 27.55 18.15
CA GLN A 149 -4.72 27.10 19.29
C GLN A 149 -5.45 26.05 20.12
N ALA A 150 -6.78 26.10 20.21
CA ALA A 150 -7.53 25.08 20.94
C ALA A 150 -7.48 23.73 20.23
N THR A 151 -7.60 23.71 18.90
CA THR A 151 -7.46 22.50 18.08
C THR A 151 -6.04 21.92 18.20
N ILE A 152 -5.00 22.76 18.07
CA ILE A 152 -3.60 22.34 18.21
C ILE A 152 -3.36 21.74 19.60
N ARG A 153 -3.83 22.42 20.66
CA ARG A 153 -3.71 21.93 22.03
C ARG A 153 -4.39 20.58 22.20
N ASN A 154 -5.62 20.42 21.72
CA ASN A 154 -6.35 19.15 21.84
C ASN A 154 -5.60 18.00 21.13
N LEU A 155 -5.09 18.22 19.92
CA LEU A 155 -4.32 17.21 19.19
C LEU A 155 -3.00 16.87 19.88
N THR A 156 -2.37 17.88 20.48
CA THR A 156 -1.14 17.71 21.25
C THR A 156 -1.40 16.89 22.51
N GLU A 157 -2.46 17.21 23.25
CA GLU A 157 -2.92 16.46 24.42
C GLU A 157 -3.25 14.99 24.08
N ILE A 158 -3.86 14.74 22.92
CA ILE A 158 -4.12 13.38 22.42
C ILE A 158 -2.82 12.65 22.09
N ALA A 159 -1.88 13.30 21.40
CA ALA A 159 -0.58 12.69 21.06
C ALA A 159 0.25 12.33 22.30
N TRP A 160 0.11 13.11 23.38
CA TRP A 160 0.75 12.85 24.68
C TRP A 160 -0.01 11.87 25.57
N GLY A 161 -1.17 11.36 25.13
CA GLY A 161 -1.98 10.40 25.89
C GLY A 161 -2.76 11.00 27.06
N VAL A 162 -2.74 12.33 27.25
CA VAL A 162 -3.44 12.98 28.37
C VAL A 162 -4.91 13.25 28.09
N ARG A 163 -5.34 13.13 26.83
CA ARG A 163 -6.72 13.33 26.38
C ARG A 163 -7.15 12.21 25.43
N HIS A 164 -8.35 11.70 25.65
CA HIS A 164 -9.11 10.87 24.72
C HIS A 164 -10.06 11.73 23.87
N ARG A 165 -10.26 11.39 22.59
CA ARG A 165 -11.15 12.14 21.70
C ARG A 165 -12.59 12.21 22.21
N ILE A 166 -13.13 11.08 22.68
CA ILE A 166 -14.54 10.96 23.09
C ILE A 166 -14.75 11.39 24.55
N TRP A 167 -13.82 11.03 25.43
CA TRP A 167 -14.02 11.08 26.88
C TRP A 167 -13.38 12.30 27.54
N GLY A 168 -12.67 13.14 26.78
CA GLY A 168 -11.97 14.30 27.33
C GLY A 168 -10.66 13.90 27.99
N TYR A 169 -10.36 14.43 29.17
CA TYR A 169 -9.09 14.14 29.83
C TYR A 169 -9.02 12.70 30.33
N GLN A 170 -7.86 12.04 30.19
CA GLN A 170 -7.70 10.65 30.59
C GLN A 170 -7.96 10.44 32.09
N VAL A 171 -7.62 11.43 32.92
CA VAL A 171 -7.91 11.39 34.37
C VAL A 171 -9.40 11.32 34.67
N ASP A 172 -10.24 11.95 33.86
CA ASP A 172 -11.69 11.93 34.04
C ASP A 172 -12.27 10.60 33.54
N ALA A 173 -11.77 10.08 32.42
CA ALA A 173 -12.15 8.77 31.90
C ALA A 173 -11.86 7.65 32.92
N GLU A 174 -10.63 7.54 33.42
CA GLU A 174 -10.25 6.53 34.41
C GLU A 174 -11.01 6.69 35.74
N ARG A 175 -11.34 7.94 36.12
CA ARG A 175 -12.15 8.20 37.31
C ARG A 175 -13.57 7.66 37.12
N MET A 176 -14.18 7.85 35.95
CA MET A 176 -15.51 7.34 35.65
C MET A 176 -15.53 5.80 35.59
N ASP A 177 -14.51 5.19 35.00
CA ASP A 177 -14.40 3.73 34.94
C ASP A 177 -14.26 3.13 36.35
N LEU A 178 -13.40 3.71 37.20
CA LEU A 178 -13.28 3.30 38.61
C LEU A 178 -14.57 3.54 39.40
N LEU A 179 -15.28 4.64 39.16
CA LEU A 179 -16.59 4.87 39.79
C LEU A 179 -17.58 3.78 39.40
N GLY A 180 -17.60 3.35 38.14
CA GLY A 180 -18.45 2.25 37.67
C GLY A 180 -18.09 0.92 38.35
N GLU A 181 -16.81 0.55 38.35
CA GLU A 181 -16.32 -0.65 39.03
C GLU A 181 -16.66 -0.66 40.53
N MET A 182 -16.54 0.49 41.19
CA MET A 182 -16.94 0.64 42.58
C MET A 182 -18.46 0.54 42.72
N ALA A 183 -19.25 1.24 41.90
CA ALA A 183 -20.72 1.18 41.97
C ALA A 183 -21.26 -0.24 41.81
N ASP A 184 -20.68 -1.04 40.92
CA ASP A 184 -21.06 -2.44 40.71
C ASP A 184 -20.72 -3.35 41.91
N ALA A 185 -19.72 -2.95 42.72
CA ALA A 185 -19.29 -3.68 43.90
C ALA A 185 -20.07 -3.34 45.18
N TYR A 186 -20.80 -2.22 45.22
CA TYR A 186 -21.58 -1.79 46.39
C TYR A 186 -23.05 -2.22 46.28
N SER A 187 -23.64 -2.65 47.41
CA SER A 187 -25.11 -2.85 47.50
C SER A 187 -25.81 -1.50 47.68
N GLU A 188 -27.05 -1.37 47.23
CA GLU A 188 -27.84 -0.13 46.98
C GLU A 188 -27.98 0.90 48.13
N TYR A 189 -27.28 0.77 49.26
CA TYR A 189 -27.55 1.50 50.50
C TYR A 189 -26.38 2.29 51.14
N GLU A 190 -25.25 2.54 50.47
CA GLU A 190 -24.14 3.30 51.07
C GLU A 190 -23.63 4.48 50.24
N GLY A 191 -24.01 5.70 50.65
CA GLY A 191 -23.22 6.93 50.52
C GLY A 191 -22.86 7.45 49.12
N THR A 192 -22.12 8.56 49.09
CA THR A 192 -21.49 9.07 47.86
C THR A 192 -20.19 8.29 47.64
N ILE A 193 -20.12 7.54 46.54
CA ILE A 193 -18.89 6.83 46.14
C ILE A 193 -17.86 7.88 45.69
N SER A 194 -16.66 7.85 46.27
CA SER A 194 -15.54 8.70 45.88
C SER A 194 -14.33 7.84 45.53
N VAL A 195 -13.68 8.13 44.40
CA VAL A 195 -12.48 7.40 43.96
C VAL A 195 -11.25 7.94 44.70
N PRO A 196 -10.52 7.11 45.45
CA PRO A 196 -9.28 7.53 46.08
C PRO A 196 -8.18 7.84 45.06
N ASP A 197 -7.49 8.96 45.21
CA ASP A 197 -6.38 9.35 44.32
C ASP A 197 -5.25 8.29 44.30
N ALA A 198 -5.04 7.58 45.41
CA ALA A 198 -4.08 6.48 45.51
C ALA A 198 -4.38 5.30 44.57
N THR A 199 -5.64 5.14 44.15
CA THR A 199 -6.09 4.12 43.20
C THR A 199 -6.17 4.68 41.78
N LEU A 200 -6.62 5.93 41.64
CA LEU A 200 -6.76 6.60 40.33
C LEU A 200 -5.40 6.89 39.69
N LEU A 201 -4.47 7.47 40.44
CA LEU A 201 -3.21 7.97 39.90
C LEU A 201 -2.39 6.87 39.19
N PRO A 202 -2.16 5.68 39.78
CA PRO A 202 -1.41 4.62 39.09
C PRO A 202 -2.05 4.19 37.76
N ARG A 203 -3.38 4.13 37.68
CA ARG A 203 -4.09 3.82 36.42
C ARG A 203 -3.89 4.92 35.39
N VAL A 204 -4.12 6.18 35.77
CA VAL A 204 -3.94 7.33 34.87
C VAL A 204 -2.51 7.40 34.35
N VAL A 205 -1.51 7.26 35.24
CA VAL A 205 -0.10 7.22 34.85
C VAL A 205 0.15 6.10 33.85
N HIS A 206 -0.32 4.89 34.14
CA HIS A 206 -0.13 3.75 33.25
C HIS A 206 -0.71 4.00 31.85
N VAL A 207 -1.98 4.43 31.76
CA VAL A 207 -2.66 4.62 30.48
C VAL A 207 -2.06 5.78 29.69
N VAL A 208 -1.79 6.93 30.33
CA VAL A 208 -1.16 8.09 29.66
C VAL A 208 0.19 7.71 29.07
N LEU A 209 1.04 7.03 29.86
CA LEU A 209 2.37 6.66 29.41
C LEU A 209 2.34 5.56 28.34
N GLN A 210 1.41 4.62 28.43
CA GLN A 210 1.20 3.60 27.41
C GLN A 210 0.77 4.24 26.08
N GLU A 211 -0.21 5.13 26.09
CA GLU A 211 -0.69 5.82 24.88
C GLU A 211 0.42 6.63 24.20
N LEU A 212 1.26 7.32 25.00
CA LEU A 212 2.45 8.03 24.52
C LEU A 212 3.48 7.07 23.89
N SER A 213 3.74 5.93 24.54
CA SER A 213 4.64 4.88 24.04
C SER A 213 4.16 4.30 22.71
N GLU A 214 2.87 3.96 22.62
CA GLU A 214 2.22 3.46 21.42
C GLU A 214 2.23 4.49 20.29
N TYR A 215 2.03 5.78 20.58
CA TYR A 215 2.10 6.84 19.57
C TYR A 215 3.42 6.86 18.82
N PHE A 216 4.55 6.88 19.55
CA PHE A 216 5.86 6.89 18.92
C PHE A 216 6.24 5.55 18.30
N GLU A 217 5.68 4.44 18.79
CA GLU A 217 5.81 3.13 18.14
C GLU A 217 5.14 3.11 16.76
N PHE A 218 3.88 3.51 16.65
CA PHE A 218 3.18 3.54 15.36
C PHE A 218 3.81 4.54 14.40
N LEU A 219 4.19 5.73 14.87
CA LEU A 219 4.90 6.69 14.04
C LEU A 219 6.19 6.09 13.45
N ARG A 220 7.01 5.44 14.28
CA ARG A 220 8.24 4.76 13.83
C ARG A 220 7.91 3.65 12.84
N ASN A 221 6.87 2.87 13.08
CA ASN A 221 6.48 1.79 12.18
C ASN A 221 5.96 2.33 10.84
N SER A 222 5.25 3.47 10.81
CA SER A 222 4.87 4.14 9.55
C SER A 222 6.08 4.51 8.69
N PHE A 223 7.18 5.02 9.27
CA PHE A 223 8.43 5.23 8.51
C PHE A 223 8.97 3.93 7.92
N ARG A 224 8.93 2.83 8.67
CA ARG A 224 9.35 1.51 8.17
C ARG A 224 8.44 1.03 7.05
N ASN A 225 7.13 1.22 7.17
CA ASN A 225 6.16 0.86 6.13
C ASN A 225 6.43 1.63 4.83
N ILE A 226 6.61 2.95 4.93
CA ILE A 226 6.98 3.80 3.78
C ILE A 226 8.28 3.30 3.13
N ALA A 227 9.32 3.04 3.92
CA ALA A 227 10.60 2.55 3.39
C ALA A 227 10.44 1.20 2.67
N ASN A 228 9.72 0.26 3.26
CA ASN A 228 9.46 -1.06 2.69
C ASN A 228 8.68 -0.96 1.37
N ALA A 229 7.61 -0.16 1.34
CA ALA A 229 6.80 0.10 0.15
C ALA A 229 7.67 0.67 -0.98
N VAL A 230 8.51 1.67 -0.69
CA VAL A 230 9.42 2.26 -1.68
C VAL A 230 10.45 1.24 -2.17
N ASP A 231 11.03 0.44 -1.28
CA ASP A 231 12.00 -0.59 -1.64
C ASP A 231 11.38 -1.69 -2.51
N GLN A 232 10.17 -2.11 -2.19
CA GLN A 232 9.42 -3.07 -3.01
C GLN A 232 9.15 -2.52 -4.41
N ARG A 233 8.66 -1.26 -4.53
CA ARG A 233 8.42 -0.63 -5.85
C ARG A 233 9.70 -0.51 -6.67
N LEU A 234 10.79 -0.06 -6.05
CA LEU A 234 12.09 0.07 -6.72
C LEU A 234 12.65 -1.28 -7.14
N ALA A 235 12.57 -2.30 -6.29
CA ALA A 235 13.05 -3.65 -6.59
C ALA A 235 12.29 -4.25 -7.78
N SER A 236 10.95 -4.21 -7.75
CA SER A 236 10.12 -4.73 -8.83
C SER A 236 10.37 -3.98 -10.16
N HIS A 237 10.50 -2.64 -10.12
CA HIS A 237 10.79 -1.85 -11.31
C HIS A 237 12.19 -2.12 -11.88
N ASN A 238 13.21 -2.29 -11.02
CA ASN A 238 14.56 -2.60 -11.47
C ASN A 238 14.65 -3.96 -12.16
N LEU A 239 13.87 -4.95 -11.72
CA LEU A 239 13.84 -6.29 -12.33
C LEU A 239 13.30 -6.26 -13.77
N VAL A 240 12.37 -5.35 -14.10
CA VAL A 240 11.84 -5.22 -15.47
C VAL A 240 12.97 -5.04 -16.49
N PHE A 241 13.97 -4.23 -16.15
CA PHE A 241 15.08 -3.84 -17.04
C PHE A 241 16.40 -4.57 -16.73
N ASN A 242 16.38 -5.55 -15.82
CA ASN A 242 17.58 -6.28 -15.44
C ASN A 242 17.81 -7.46 -16.39
N GLU A 243 18.76 -7.30 -17.31
CA GLU A 243 19.10 -8.33 -18.30
C GLU A 243 19.63 -9.62 -17.66
N THR A 244 20.46 -9.52 -16.63
CA THR A 244 21.01 -10.69 -15.91
C THR A 244 19.88 -11.52 -15.31
N PHE A 245 18.93 -10.87 -14.64
CA PHE A 245 17.74 -11.55 -14.10
C PHE A 245 16.99 -12.32 -15.20
N TRP A 246 16.70 -11.69 -16.34
CA TRP A 246 15.98 -12.36 -17.42
C TRP A 246 16.76 -13.53 -18.01
N ARG A 247 18.07 -13.41 -18.17
CA ARG A 247 18.94 -14.51 -18.63
C ARG A 247 18.91 -15.69 -17.66
N ASP A 248 19.09 -15.44 -16.37
CA ASP A 248 19.09 -16.46 -15.33
C ASP A 248 17.73 -17.16 -15.24
N PHE A 249 16.65 -16.37 -15.25
CA PHE A 249 15.27 -16.86 -15.28
C PHE A 249 15.02 -17.77 -16.48
N ILE A 250 15.39 -17.31 -17.69
CA ILE A 250 15.20 -18.09 -18.93
C ILE A 250 16.00 -19.37 -18.90
N ALA A 251 17.29 -19.31 -18.52
CA ALA A 251 18.12 -20.50 -18.40
C ALA A 251 17.46 -21.53 -17.48
N LYS A 252 17.02 -21.12 -16.29
CA LYS A 252 16.34 -22.01 -15.35
C LYS A 252 15.02 -22.57 -15.88
N ALA A 253 14.20 -21.74 -16.51
CA ALA A 253 12.90 -22.14 -17.06
C ALA A 253 13.03 -23.14 -18.21
N ARG A 254 14.13 -23.05 -18.97
CA ARG A 254 14.43 -24.03 -20.03
C ARG A 254 14.81 -25.40 -19.45
N TYR A 255 15.64 -25.45 -18.41
CA TYR A 255 16.20 -26.71 -17.91
C TYR A 255 15.38 -27.42 -16.83
N THR A 256 14.54 -26.69 -16.08
CA THR A 256 13.75 -27.30 -14.99
C THR A 256 12.53 -28.10 -15.48
N GLY A 257 12.17 -28.00 -16.76
CA GLY A 257 11.03 -28.72 -17.34
C GLY A 257 9.68 -28.38 -16.69
N ARG A 258 9.63 -27.30 -15.88
CA ARG A 258 8.42 -26.87 -15.20
C ARG A 258 7.43 -26.39 -16.26
N THR A 259 6.21 -26.94 -16.22
CA THR A 259 5.11 -26.48 -17.08
C THR A 259 4.87 -25.00 -16.84
N GLU A 260 4.50 -24.28 -17.91
CA GLU A 260 4.24 -22.84 -17.85
C GLU A 260 3.27 -22.53 -16.71
N THR A 261 3.66 -21.60 -15.85
CA THR A 261 2.86 -21.22 -14.69
C THR A 261 1.87 -20.12 -15.07
N GLN A 262 1.12 -19.66 -14.07
CA GLN A 262 0.22 -18.52 -14.17
C GLN A 262 0.95 -17.19 -14.47
N THR A 263 2.27 -17.13 -14.25
CA THR A 263 3.05 -15.88 -14.23
C THR A 263 4.01 -15.73 -15.41
N TRP A 264 4.20 -16.77 -16.23
CA TRP A 264 5.01 -16.63 -17.44
C TRP A 264 4.67 -17.65 -18.54
N ASP A 265 5.11 -17.36 -19.76
CA ASP A 265 4.83 -18.16 -20.97
C ASP A 265 5.94 -17.98 -22.03
N PHE A 266 6.36 -19.05 -22.71
CA PHE A 266 7.29 -18.96 -23.85
C PHE A 266 6.55 -18.96 -25.18
N LYS A 267 6.92 -18.03 -26.06
CA LYS A 267 6.41 -17.97 -27.43
C LYS A 267 7.56 -17.92 -28.42
N GLN A 268 7.50 -18.73 -29.47
CA GLN A 268 8.50 -18.61 -30.54
C GLN A 268 8.36 -17.25 -31.24
N GLN A 269 7.11 -16.87 -31.54
CA GLN A 269 6.75 -15.60 -32.17
C GLN A 269 5.31 -15.25 -31.81
N LEU A 270 4.96 -13.96 -31.86
CA LEU A 270 3.56 -13.54 -31.72
C LEU A 270 2.78 -13.86 -33.00
N ALA A 271 1.62 -14.51 -32.87
CA ALA A 271 0.86 -15.01 -34.01
C ALA A 271 0.50 -13.91 -35.03
N PHE A 272 0.15 -12.71 -34.56
CA PHE A 272 -0.25 -11.59 -35.42
C PHE A 272 0.91 -10.98 -36.22
N TRP A 273 2.17 -11.31 -35.93
CA TRP A 273 3.32 -10.89 -36.74
C TRP A 273 3.36 -11.61 -38.10
N THR A 274 2.95 -12.88 -38.14
CA THR A 274 3.03 -13.72 -39.36
C THR A 274 1.68 -14.13 -39.91
N ALA A 275 0.58 -13.86 -39.20
CA ALA A 275 -0.77 -14.22 -39.62
C ALA A 275 -1.10 -13.64 -41.01
N PRO A 276 -1.77 -14.43 -41.88
CA PRO A 276 -2.37 -13.95 -43.12
C PRO A 276 -3.29 -12.76 -42.85
N ARG A 277 -3.49 -11.91 -43.87
CA ARG A 277 -4.30 -10.69 -43.70
C ARG A 277 -5.73 -10.98 -43.23
N ALA A 278 -6.30 -12.12 -43.62
CA ALA A 278 -7.64 -12.53 -43.21
C ALA A 278 -7.75 -12.81 -41.70
N ASP A 279 -6.72 -13.40 -41.10
CA ASP A 279 -6.75 -13.88 -39.70
C ASP A 279 -6.03 -12.92 -38.73
N ARG A 280 -5.46 -11.83 -39.26
CA ARG A 280 -4.58 -10.93 -38.51
C ARG A 280 -5.28 -10.22 -37.36
N GLU A 281 -6.52 -9.76 -37.58
CA GLU A 281 -7.28 -9.07 -36.54
C GLU A 281 -7.71 -10.03 -35.42
N GLU A 282 -8.07 -11.27 -35.76
CA GLU A 282 -8.33 -12.31 -34.76
C GLU A 282 -7.07 -12.64 -33.94
N ALA A 283 -5.91 -12.73 -34.61
CA ALA A 283 -4.64 -12.97 -33.93
C ALA A 283 -4.23 -11.81 -33.01
N LYS A 284 -4.53 -10.55 -33.38
CA LYS A 284 -4.34 -9.38 -32.50
C LYS A 284 -5.27 -9.45 -31.29
N LEU A 285 -6.54 -9.76 -31.50
CA LEU A 285 -7.52 -9.88 -30.42
C LEU A 285 -7.07 -10.94 -29.41
N LYS A 286 -6.71 -12.16 -29.86
CA LYS A 286 -6.20 -13.23 -28.98
C LYS A 286 -4.97 -12.81 -28.18
N PHE A 287 -4.07 -12.03 -28.80
CA PHE A 287 -2.92 -11.46 -28.10
C PHE A 287 -3.35 -10.47 -27.01
N CYS A 288 -4.28 -9.56 -27.31
CA CYS A 288 -4.81 -8.63 -26.32
C CYS A 288 -5.56 -9.36 -25.19
N GLU A 289 -6.34 -10.40 -25.49
CA GLU A 289 -6.99 -11.25 -24.49
C GLU A 289 -5.95 -11.90 -23.55
N LEU A 290 -4.82 -12.36 -24.09
CA LEU A 290 -3.72 -12.92 -23.30
C LEU A 290 -3.08 -11.88 -22.38
N VAL A 291 -2.78 -10.69 -22.91
CA VAL A 291 -2.24 -9.56 -22.12
C VAL A 291 -3.18 -9.20 -20.99
N ALA A 292 -4.46 -9.06 -21.29
CA ALA A 292 -5.50 -8.77 -20.30
C ALA A 292 -5.65 -9.89 -19.28
N GLY A 293 -5.52 -11.15 -19.69
CA GLY A 293 -5.54 -12.31 -18.79
C GLY A 293 -4.46 -12.26 -17.70
N PHE A 294 -3.24 -11.88 -18.07
CA PHE A 294 -2.16 -11.63 -17.11
C PHE A 294 -2.45 -10.39 -16.24
N ALA A 295 -2.87 -9.28 -16.85
CA ALA A 295 -3.17 -8.03 -16.14
C ALA A 295 -4.33 -8.17 -15.14
N ASN A 296 -5.26 -9.09 -15.40
CA ASN A 296 -6.40 -9.44 -14.56
C ASN A 296 -6.06 -10.44 -13.44
N ALA A 297 -5.02 -11.24 -13.63
CA ALA A 297 -4.44 -12.10 -12.59
C ALA A 297 -3.40 -11.32 -11.76
N ASP A 298 -2.26 -11.94 -11.44
CA ASP A 298 -1.18 -11.35 -10.64
C ASP A 298 -0.10 -10.66 -11.49
N GLY A 299 -0.41 -10.35 -12.75
CA GLY A 299 0.58 -9.97 -13.74
C GLY A 299 1.34 -11.18 -14.29
N GLY A 300 2.29 -10.93 -15.18
CA GLY A 300 3.14 -11.97 -15.73
C GLY A 300 4.00 -11.49 -16.89
N ALA A 301 4.74 -12.40 -17.49
CA ALA A 301 5.57 -12.08 -18.65
C ALA A 301 5.52 -13.17 -19.71
N PHE A 302 5.47 -12.81 -20.98
CA PHE A 302 5.80 -13.76 -22.04
C PHE A 302 7.13 -13.41 -22.69
N ILE A 303 7.93 -14.45 -22.89
CA ILE A 303 9.25 -14.33 -23.50
C ILE A 303 9.15 -14.85 -24.94
N VAL A 304 9.30 -13.92 -25.87
CA VAL A 304 9.19 -14.18 -27.31
C VAL A 304 10.57 -14.43 -27.90
N GLY A 305 10.68 -15.45 -28.76
CA GLY A 305 11.94 -15.94 -29.32
C GLY A 305 12.38 -17.28 -28.73
N ILE A 306 11.53 -17.95 -27.96
CA ILE A 306 11.80 -19.27 -27.37
C ILE A 306 10.66 -20.20 -27.75
N ARG A 307 10.98 -21.34 -28.36
CA ARG A 307 9.98 -22.30 -28.83
C ARG A 307 9.36 -23.02 -27.64
N ASP A 308 8.04 -23.03 -27.57
CA ASP A 308 7.29 -23.57 -26.43
C ASP A 308 7.52 -25.08 -26.24
N ALA A 309 7.47 -25.85 -27.33
CA ALA A 309 7.50 -27.32 -27.31
C ALA A 309 8.77 -27.94 -26.71
N ASP A 310 9.93 -27.33 -26.96
CA ASP A 310 11.24 -27.86 -26.57
C ASP A 310 12.16 -26.81 -25.92
N ARG A 311 11.63 -25.62 -25.65
CA ARG A 311 12.31 -24.52 -24.95
C ARG A 311 13.62 -24.08 -25.64
N VAL A 312 13.75 -24.29 -26.95
CA VAL A 312 14.92 -23.87 -27.73
C VAL A 312 14.86 -22.36 -27.98
N VAL A 313 15.99 -21.68 -27.80
CA VAL A 313 16.12 -20.25 -28.11
C VAL A 313 16.30 -20.10 -29.62
N VAL A 314 15.36 -19.39 -30.26
CA VAL A 314 15.33 -19.15 -31.71
C VAL A 314 15.62 -17.68 -32.02
N GLY A 315 15.33 -16.79 -31.08
CA GLY A 315 15.42 -15.34 -31.27
C GLY A 315 14.27 -14.76 -32.10
N VAL A 316 14.28 -13.44 -32.23
CA VAL A 316 13.31 -12.64 -32.98
C VAL A 316 14.05 -11.82 -34.02
N SER A 317 13.74 -12.05 -35.30
CA SER A 317 14.25 -11.23 -36.41
C SER A 317 13.49 -9.91 -36.54
N ASP A 318 14.17 -8.85 -36.98
CA ASP A 318 13.58 -7.52 -37.17
C ASP A 318 12.84 -7.00 -35.92
N LEU A 319 13.50 -7.12 -34.76
CA LEU A 319 12.88 -6.86 -33.46
C LEU A 319 12.35 -5.41 -33.34
N GLU A 320 13.06 -4.43 -33.89
CA GLU A 320 12.65 -3.03 -33.79
C GLU A 320 11.26 -2.78 -34.40
N ASN A 321 11.03 -3.24 -35.63
CA ASN A 321 9.73 -3.10 -36.29
C ASN A 321 8.65 -3.92 -35.60
N ARG A 322 9.01 -5.12 -35.11
CA ARG A 322 8.09 -5.97 -34.34
C ARG A 322 7.67 -5.33 -33.02
N VAL A 323 8.59 -4.68 -32.30
CA VAL A 323 8.29 -3.95 -31.06
C VAL A 323 7.38 -2.76 -31.35
N LYS A 324 7.65 -1.98 -32.41
CA LYS A 324 6.78 -0.87 -32.83
C LYS A 324 5.36 -1.37 -33.16
N TYR A 325 5.25 -2.45 -33.92
CA TYR A 325 3.96 -3.02 -34.30
C TYR A 325 3.22 -3.62 -33.09
N THR A 326 3.90 -4.32 -32.19
CA THR A 326 3.31 -4.81 -30.94
C THR A 326 2.82 -3.66 -30.07
N ARG A 327 3.59 -2.57 -29.97
CA ARG A 327 3.17 -1.36 -29.24
C ARG A 327 1.89 -0.77 -29.82
N GLN A 328 1.81 -0.65 -31.14
CA GLN A 328 0.60 -0.19 -31.83
C GLN A 328 -0.61 -1.08 -31.49
N VAL A 329 -0.47 -2.40 -31.55
CA VAL A 329 -1.56 -3.33 -31.20
C VAL A 329 -2.01 -3.17 -29.74
N LEU A 330 -1.07 -2.98 -28.81
CA LEU A 330 -1.39 -2.73 -27.40
C LEU A 330 -2.13 -1.40 -27.22
N ASP A 331 -1.70 -0.35 -27.92
CA ASP A 331 -2.32 0.97 -27.82
C ASP A 331 -3.71 0.97 -28.48
N ASP A 332 -3.92 0.22 -29.57
CA ASP A 332 -5.23 0.03 -30.20
C ASP A 332 -6.21 -0.72 -29.25
N CYS A 333 -5.72 -1.71 -28.50
CA CYS A 333 -6.54 -2.52 -27.60
C CYS A 333 -6.83 -1.85 -26.24
N PHE A 334 -5.86 -1.14 -25.67
CA PHE A 334 -5.93 -0.64 -24.27
C PHE A 334 -5.82 0.88 -24.15
N GLY A 335 -5.70 1.58 -25.28
CA GLY A 335 -5.52 3.02 -25.36
C GLY A 335 -4.05 3.45 -25.36
N PRO A 336 -3.76 4.66 -25.87
CA PRO A 336 -2.45 5.27 -25.76
C PRO A 336 -2.18 5.47 -24.27
N SER A 337 -1.13 4.83 -23.73
CA SER A 337 -0.81 4.68 -22.29
C SER A 337 -1.13 3.32 -21.67
N ALA A 338 -1.03 2.21 -22.41
CA ALA A 338 -0.90 0.88 -21.79
C ALA A 338 0.43 0.74 -21.02
N THR A 339 0.61 1.55 -19.97
CA THR A 339 1.80 1.70 -19.12
C THR A 339 2.01 0.49 -18.22
N PHE A 340 0.99 -0.34 -18.07
CA PHE A 340 1.06 -1.63 -17.39
C PHE A 340 1.78 -2.69 -18.23
N VAL A 341 2.15 -2.41 -19.49
CA VAL A 341 2.92 -3.31 -20.35
C VAL A 341 4.25 -2.67 -20.73
N THR A 342 5.34 -3.36 -20.40
CA THR A 342 6.71 -3.01 -20.78
C THR A 342 7.28 -4.02 -21.76
N LEU A 343 7.90 -3.53 -22.83
CA LEU A 343 8.58 -4.34 -23.83
C LEU A 343 10.10 -4.20 -23.62
N GLN A 344 10.77 -5.30 -23.29
CA GLN A 344 12.20 -5.32 -22.99
C GLN A 344 12.93 -6.28 -23.94
N GLN A 345 13.93 -5.74 -24.65
CA GLN A 345 14.86 -6.56 -25.40
C GLN A 345 15.85 -7.25 -24.46
N ILE A 346 16.09 -8.54 -24.71
CA ILE A 346 17.00 -9.36 -23.92
C ILE A 346 17.87 -10.21 -24.86
N VAL A 347 19.16 -10.30 -24.59
CA VAL A 347 20.06 -11.18 -25.35
C VAL A 347 20.25 -12.46 -24.54
N VAL A 348 20.04 -13.60 -25.19
CA VAL A 348 20.09 -14.93 -24.56
C VAL A 348 20.89 -15.86 -25.47
N PRO A 349 21.90 -16.59 -24.96
CA PRO A 349 22.62 -17.57 -25.75
C PRO A 349 21.73 -18.78 -26.06
N ASP A 350 21.79 -19.27 -27.30
CA ASP A 350 21.18 -20.53 -27.69
C ASP A 350 22.02 -21.75 -27.25
N ASP A 351 21.58 -22.96 -27.60
CA ASP A 351 22.27 -24.20 -27.23
C ASP A 351 23.64 -24.36 -27.89
N THR A 352 23.96 -23.55 -28.91
CA THR A 352 25.29 -23.49 -29.53
C THR A 352 26.19 -22.43 -28.90
N GLY A 353 25.66 -21.65 -27.94
CA GLY A 353 26.33 -20.52 -27.33
C GLY A 353 26.28 -19.24 -28.18
N THR A 354 25.46 -19.20 -29.23
CA THR A 354 25.30 -18.00 -30.07
C THR A 354 24.26 -17.09 -29.45
N ASP A 355 24.58 -15.80 -29.31
CA ASP A 355 23.66 -14.81 -28.78
C ASP A 355 22.46 -14.58 -29.71
N GLN A 356 21.26 -14.83 -29.18
CA GLN A 356 19.99 -14.57 -29.84
C GLN A 356 19.27 -13.43 -29.15
N THR A 357 18.61 -12.59 -29.92
CA THR A 357 17.80 -11.50 -29.36
C THR A 357 16.36 -11.97 -29.15
N CYS A 358 15.89 -11.93 -27.90
CA CYS A 358 14.52 -12.23 -27.50
C CYS A 358 13.80 -10.96 -27.03
N LEU A 359 12.48 -11.05 -26.89
CA LEU A 359 11.63 -9.98 -26.39
C LEU A 359 10.87 -10.44 -25.16
N ALA A 360 11.12 -9.83 -24.01
CA ALA A 360 10.28 -9.97 -22.83
C ALA A 360 9.14 -8.95 -22.90
N VAL A 361 7.90 -9.43 -22.84
CA VAL A 361 6.72 -8.57 -22.67
C VAL A 361 6.24 -8.75 -21.24
N VAL A 362 6.48 -7.72 -20.43
CA VAL A 362 6.26 -7.72 -18.99
C VAL A 362 4.96 -6.98 -18.70
N ILE A 363 4.02 -7.65 -18.03
CA ILE A 363 2.65 -7.18 -17.81
C ILE A 363 2.41 -7.07 -16.32
N ALA A 364 2.18 -5.86 -15.84
CA ALA A 364 1.76 -5.60 -14.48
C ALA A 364 0.35 -6.14 -14.24
N GLN A 365 0.09 -6.60 -13.01
CA GLN A 365 -1.27 -6.63 -12.49
C GLN A 365 -1.83 -5.21 -12.57
N THR A 366 -3.10 -5.06 -12.95
CA THR A 366 -3.73 -3.73 -13.11
C THR A 366 -4.76 -3.46 -12.04
N HIS A 367 -4.96 -2.18 -11.69
CA HIS A 367 -6.07 -1.75 -10.83
C HIS A 367 -7.43 -2.08 -11.47
N ASP A 368 -7.68 -1.55 -12.67
CA ASP A 368 -8.94 -1.75 -13.38
C ASP A 368 -8.91 -3.06 -14.17
N ALA A 369 -9.99 -3.83 -14.08
CA ALA A 369 -10.14 -5.05 -14.86
C ALA A 369 -10.16 -4.71 -16.36
N LYS A 370 -9.39 -5.47 -17.15
CA LYS A 370 -9.34 -5.33 -18.61
C LYS A 370 -10.43 -6.19 -19.22
N SER A 371 -11.33 -5.57 -19.95
CA SER A 371 -12.51 -6.22 -20.53
C SER A 371 -12.52 -6.19 -22.05
N PHE A 372 -13.33 -7.08 -22.61
CA PHE A 372 -13.67 -7.09 -24.02
C PHE A 372 -15.19 -7.21 -24.16
N THR A 373 -15.73 -6.64 -25.22
CA THR A 373 -17.17 -6.69 -25.50
C THR A 373 -17.40 -7.39 -26.83
N ASP A 374 -18.27 -8.40 -26.82
CA ASP A 374 -18.77 -9.06 -28.02
C ASP A 374 -20.31 -9.05 -28.04
N ALA A 375 -20.91 -9.78 -28.99
CA ALA A 375 -22.37 -9.86 -29.13
C ALA A 375 -23.08 -10.44 -27.89
N ASN A 376 -22.38 -11.21 -27.04
CA ASN A 376 -22.90 -11.81 -25.82
C ASN A 376 -22.70 -10.94 -24.58
N GLY A 377 -22.06 -9.77 -24.73
CA GLY A 377 -21.84 -8.81 -23.67
C GLY A 377 -20.36 -8.58 -23.34
N THR A 378 -20.11 -7.98 -22.18
CA THR A 378 -18.77 -7.67 -21.69
C THR A 378 -18.24 -8.80 -20.83
N TRP A 379 -17.00 -9.21 -21.07
CA TRP A 379 -16.34 -10.28 -20.34
C TRP A 379 -14.88 -9.92 -20.04
N TYR A 380 -14.31 -10.62 -19.06
CA TYR A 380 -12.97 -10.35 -18.54
C TYR A 380 -12.11 -11.61 -18.69
N PRO A 381 -11.01 -11.59 -19.46
CA PRO A 381 -10.09 -12.71 -19.50
C PRO A 381 -9.36 -12.83 -18.16
N LEU A 382 -9.27 -14.02 -17.61
CA LEU A 382 -8.47 -14.33 -16.42
C LEU A 382 -7.55 -15.49 -16.75
N ARG A 383 -6.24 -15.32 -16.51
CA ARG A 383 -5.29 -16.42 -16.66
C ARG A 383 -5.44 -17.39 -15.49
N GLN A 384 -5.67 -18.66 -15.82
CA GLN A 384 -5.69 -19.76 -14.87
C GLN A 384 -4.78 -20.86 -15.41
N GLU A 385 -3.73 -21.16 -14.65
CA GLU A 385 -2.62 -22.01 -15.09
C GLU A 385 -2.03 -21.51 -16.42
N ALA A 386 -1.97 -22.37 -17.44
CA ALA A 386 -1.53 -22.02 -18.79
C ALA A 386 -2.66 -21.50 -19.70
N GLY A 387 -3.91 -21.49 -19.22
CA GLY A 387 -5.10 -21.16 -20.01
C GLY A 387 -5.71 -19.78 -19.71
N LEU A 388 -6.69 -19.41 -20.53
CA LEU A 388 -7.53 -18.23 -20.34
C LEU A 388 -8.98 -18.65 -20.11
N VAL A 389 -9.61 -18.08 -19.09
CA VAL A 389 -11.03 -18.28 -18.77
C VAL A 389 -11.75 -16.94 -18.88
N ARG A 390 -12.95 -16.94 -19.45
CA ARG A 390 -13.84 -15.77 -19.46
C ARG A 390 -14.60 -15.72 -18.13
N VAL A 391 -14.50 -14.62 -17.41
CA VAL A 391 -15.18 -14.40 -16.13
C VAL A 391 -15.92 -13.05 -16.13
N ASP A 392 -16.76 -12.85 -15.11
CA ASP A 392 -17.35 -11.54 -14.82
C ASP A 392 -16.37 -10.66 -14.01
N GLU A 393 -16.73 -9.39 -13.88
CA GLU A 393 -15.92 -8.40 -13.16
C GLU A 393 -15.80 -8.71 -11.66
N MET A 394 -16.86 -9.26 -11.07
CA MET A 394 -16.94 -9.54 -9.64
C MET A 394 -15.86 -10.55 -9.24
N ARG A 395 -15.67 -11.59 -10.06
CA ARG A 395 -14.64 -12.59 -9.84
C ARG A 395 -13.21 -12.02 -9.91
N ILE A 396 -12.96 -11.04 -10.78
CA ILE A 396 -11.67 -10.33 -10.82
C ILE A 396 -11.46 -9.51 -9.54
N ARG A 397 -12.50 -8.79 -9.11
CA ARG A 397 -12.47 -7.98 -7.88
C ARG A 397 -12.24 -8.86 -6.65
N GLU A 398 -12.89 -10.00 -6.56
CA GLU A 398 -12.72 -10.97 -5.47
C GLU A 398 -11.31 -11.57 -5.46
N ALA A 399 -10.78 -11.97 -6.61
CA ALA A 399 -9.44 -12.57 -6.72
C ALA A 399 -8.32 -11.60 -6.30
N ARG A 400 -8.47 -10.31 -6.62
CA ARG A 400 -7.52 -9.25 -6.21
C ARG A 400 -7.69 -8.84 -4.75
N GLY A 401 -8.81 -9.21 -4.12
CA GLY A 401 -9.18 -8.81 -2.78
C GLY A 401 -9.18 -7.29 -2.62
N LEU A 402 -8.56 -6.80 -1.56
CA LEU A 402 -8.41 -5.36 -1.31
C LEU A 402 -7.18 -4.75 -2.01
N GLY A 403 -6.33 -5.56 -2.63
CA GLY A 403 -5.14 -5.12 -3.36
C GLY A 403 -5.52 -4.50 -4.70
N ARG A 404 -5.44 -3.17 -4.79
CA ARG A 404 -6.00 -2.38 -5.89
C ARG A 404 -4.94 -1.48 -6.54
N ILE A 405 -3.78 -2.05 -6.85
CA ILE A 405 -2.64 -1.27 -7.32
C ILE A 405 -2.02 -1.93 -8.55
N THR A 406 -1.71 -1.13 -9.56
CA THR A 406 -0.99 -1.61 -10.74
C THR A 406 0.47 -1.88 -10.37
N ASN A 407 0.91 -3.14 -10.37
CA ASN A 407 2.22 -3.53 -9.83
C ASN A 407 2.87 -4.68 -10.63
N PHE A 408 4.19 -4.85 -10.44
CA PHE A 408 4.99 -5.93 -11.04
C PHE A 408 5.49 -6.92 -9.98
N ASP A 409 4.72 -7.17 -8.92
CA ASP A 409 5.21 -7.94 -7.77
C ASP A 409 5.49 -9.42 -8.10
N PHE A 410 4.86 -9.96 -9.14
CA PHE A 410 5.20 -11.29 -9.67
C PHE A 410 6.68 -11.40 -10.06
N LEU A 411 7.36 -10.31 -10.45
CA LEU A 411 8.78 -10.32 -10.79
C LEU A 411 9.65 -10.69 -9.59
N GLN A 412 9.26 -10.30 -8.37
CA GLN A 412 9.99 -10.72 -7.18
C GLN A 412 9.87 -12.22 -6.95
N GLN A 413 8.69 -12.80 -7.24
CA GLN A 413 8.47 -14.24 -7.15
C GLN A 413 9.31 -14.98 -8.19
N LEU A 414 9.33 -14.48 -9.43
CA LEU A 414 10.17 -15.02 -10.50
C LEU A 414 11.66 -14.90 -10.18
N HIS A 415 12.09 -13.77 -9.61
CA HIS A 415 13.49 -13.55 -9.23
C HIS A 415 13.93 -14.49 -8.12
N ARG A 416 13.15 -14.65 -7.04
CA ARG A 416 13.44 -15.64 -5.98
C ARG A 416 13.55 -17.05 -6.58
N TRP A 417 12.59 -17.42 -7.42
CA TRP A 417 12.62 -18.72 -8.08
C TRP A 417 13.85 -18.88 -9.01
N ALA A 418 14.26 -17.83 -9.73
CA ALA A 418 15.44 -17.88 -10.60
C ALA A 418 16.74 -18.15 -9.81
N ILE A 419 16.89 -17.53 -8.63
CA ILE A 419 18.11 -17.65 -7.82
C ILE A 419 18.13 -18.85 -6.86
N ASP A 420 16.98 -19.38 -6.46
CA ASP A 420 16.88 -20.49 -5.49
C ASP A 420 17.24 -21.83 -6.14
N ALA A 421 18.52 -22.25 -6.05
CA ALA A 421 19.12 -23.43 -6.71
C ALA A 421 18.22 -24.66 -6.80
#